data_AF-A0A348YD13-F1
#
_entry.id   AF-A0A348YD13-F1
#
_cell.length_a   1.000
_cell.length_b   1.000
_cell.length_c   1.000
_cell.angle_alpha   90.00
_cell.angle_beta   90.00
_cell.angle_gamma   90.00
#
_symmetry.space_group_name_H-M   'P 1'
#
loop_
_entity.id
_entity.type
_entity.pdbx_description
1 polymer ?
#
loop_
_entity_poly.entity_id
_entity_poly.type
_entity_poly.pdbx_seq_one_letter_code
_entity_poly.pdbx_strand_id
1 'polypeptide(L)'
;MDIKSTSQSAVARPEDENLGVGANIAYGFQHVLTMYGGIIAVPLIVGQAAGLLPAEIGLLIAASLFIGGIATLLQTIGVPFFGCQLPLVQGVSFASVATVVAIVTTGGGLPSVFGAVIAASALGFLITPIFSQIIKFFPPLVTGTVITTIGLTLMPVAARWAMGGNSNLPTFGSMTNIGLAGFT
;
A
#
# COMPACT_ATOMS: atom_id res chain seq x y z
N MET A 1 -45.45 35.02 11.57
CA MET A 1 -44.06 34.73 11.98
C MET A 1 -43.59 33.59 11.10
N ASP A 2 -43.12 33.95 9.91
CA ASP A 2 -42.69 33.01 8.86
C ASP A 2 -41.27 32.53 9.14
N ILE A 3 -41.15 31.28 9.57
CA ILE A 3 -39.86 30.58 9.64
C ILE A 3 -39.54 30.14 8.21
N LYS A 4 -38.84 31.01 7.47
CA LYS A 4 -38.17 30.66 6.22
C LYS A 4 -37.18 29.52 6.51
N SER A 5 -37.54 28.31 6.08
CA SER A 5 -36.64 27.19 5.86
C SER A 5 -35.43 27.69 5.06
N THR A 6 -34.32 27.93 5.75
CA THR A 6 -33.05 28.23 5.10
C THR A 6 -32.56 26.89 4.58
N SER A 7 -32.82 26.61 3.30
CA SER A 7 -32.17 25.54 2.56
C SER A 7 -30.68 25.85 2.55
N GLN A 8 -29.96 25.30 3.51
CA GLN A 8 -28.52 25.31 3.56
C GLN A 8 -28.05 24.58 2.29
N SER A 9 -27.64 25.35 1.28
CA SER A 9 -26.98 24.81 0.09
C SER A 9 -25.83 23.95 0.58
N ALA A 10 -25.90 22.65 0.30
CA ALA A 10 -24.82 21.73 0.61
C ALA A 10 -23.53 22.30 0.02
N VAL A 11 -22.62 22.74 0.88
CA VAL A 11 -21.28 23.16 0.47
C VAL A 11 -20.71 21.95 -0.28
N ALA A 12 -20.46 22.11 -1.58
CA ALA A 12 -19.86 21.06 -2.38
C ALA A 12 -18.57 20.64 -1.69
N ARG A 13 -18.44 19.35 -1.40
CA ARG A 13 -17.25 18.84 -0.72
C ARG A 13 -16.03 19.12 -1.62
N PRO A 14 -14.89 19.59 -1.09
CA PRO A 14 -13.70 19.83 -1.88
C PRO A 14 -13.25 18.60 -2.68
N GLU A 15 -13.48 17.40 -2.14
CA GLU A 15 -13.23 16.13 -2.81
C GLU A 15 -14.17 15.82 -4.01
N ASP A 16 -15.31 16.52 -4.12
CA ASP A 16 -16.28 16.39 -5.23
C ASP A 16 -16.05 17.45 -6.33
N GLU A 17 -14.95 18.23 -6.27
CA GLU A 17 -14.61 19.25 -7.27
C GLU A 17 -14.18 18.60 -8.60
N ASN A 18 -14.86 18.94 -9.70
CA ASN A 18 -14.54 18.42 -11.03
C ASN A 18 -13.69 19.43 -11.81
N LEU A 19 -12.38 19.17 -11.90
CA LEU A 19 -11.39 20.02 -12.59
C LEU A 19 -11.43 19.87 -14.13
N GLY A 20 -12.37 19.08 -14.67
CA GLY A 20 -12.51 18.76 -16.08
C GLY A 20 -11.81 17.44 -16.48
N VAL A 21 -12.33 16.79 -17.53
CA VAL A 21 -11.90 15.44 -17.95
C VAL A 21 -10.39 15.35 -18.21
N GLY A 22 -9.80 16.35 -18.85
CA GLY A 22 -8.36 16.38 -19.14
C GLY A 22 -7.49 16.49 -17.89
N ALA A 23 -7.83 17.40 -16.98
CA ALA A 23 -7.10 17.58 -15.72
C ALA A 23 -7.24 16.34 -14.82
N ASN A 24 -8.44 15.76 -14.73
CA ASN A 24 -8.68 14.55 -13.93
C ASN A 24 -7.87 13.35 -14.44
N ILE A 25 -7.74 13.18 -15.76
CA ILE A 25 -6.89 12.13 -16.34
C ILE A 25 -5.41 12.39 -16.04
N ALA A 26 -4.93 13.63 -16.20
CA ALA A 26 -3.54 13.99 -15.94
C ALA A 26 -3.17 13.78 -14.46
N TYR A 27 -4.00 14.26 -13.53
CA TYR A 27 -3.80 14.06 -12.09
C TYR A 27 -3.93 12.60 -11.69
N GLY A 28 -4.89 11.85 -12.28
CA GLY A 28 -5.00 10.40 -12.07
C GLY A 28 -3.73 9.67 -12.50
N PHE A 29 -3.16 10.04 -13.65
CA PHE A 29 -1.91 9.46 -14.14
C PHE A 29 -0.73 9.78 -13.22
N GLN A 30 -0.59 11.04 -12.79
CA GLN A 30 0.41 11.44 -11.80
C GLN A 30 0.25 10.65 -10.49
N HIS A 31 -0.98 10.43 -10.03
CA HIS A 31 -1.26 9.72 -8.80
C HIS A 31 -0.88 8.23 -8.89
N VAL A 32 -1.12 7.60 -10.04
CA VAL A 32 -0.68 6.22 -10.29
C VAL A 32 0.84 6.15 -10.34
N LEU A 33 1.50 7.07 -11.05
CA LEU A 33 2.96 7.12 -11.16
C LEU A 33 3.65 7.27 -9.80
N THR A 34 3.14 8.14 -8.93
CA THR A 34 3.71 8.35 -7.59
C THR A 34 3.51 7.15 -6.68
N MET A 35 2.36 6.47 -6.79
CA MET A 35 2.06 5.28 -5.98
C MET A 35 2.72 4.00 -6.50
N TYR A 36 3.05 3.93 -7.80
CA TYR A 36 3.59 2.74 -8.45
C TYR A 36 4.81 2.19 -7.70
N GLY A 37 5.79 3.04 -7.37
CA GLY A 37 7.00 2.63 -6.66
C GLY A 37 6.72 1.98 -5.30
N GLY A 38 5.75 2.49 -4.54
CA GLY A 38 5.35 1.93 -3.26
C GLY A 38 4.62 0.59 -3.40
N ILE A 39 3.72 0.47 -4.38
CA ILE A 39 2.88 -0.72 -4.55
C ILE A 39 3.67 -1.91 -5.09
N ILE A 40 4.63 -1.71 -6.01
CA ILE A 40 5.43 -2.81 -6.56
C ILE A 40 6.47 -3.35 -5.57
N ALA A 41 6.88 -2.54 -4.60
CA ALA A 41 7.98 -2.87 -3.72
C ALA A 41 7.67 -4.09 -2.83
N VAL A 42 6.49 -4.14 -2.22
CA VAL A 42 6.09 -5.24 -1.34
C VAL A 42 6.05 -6.60 -2.06
N PRO A 43 5.31 -6.79 -3.17
CA PRO A 43 5.28 -8.07 -3.87
C PRO A 43 6.66 -8.45 -4.43
N LEU A 44 7.51 -7.48 -4.79
CA LEU A 44 8.89 -7.74 -5.19
C LEU A 44 9.72 -8.31 -4.03
N ILE A 45 9.65 -7.70 -2.84
CA ILE A 45 10.37 -8.16 -1.63
C ILE A 45 9.91 -9.56 -1.23
N VAL A 46 8.60 -9.76 -1.14
CA VAL A 46 8.00 -11.05 -0.77
C VAL A 46 8.34 -12.10 -1.81
N GLY A 47 8.25 -11.76 -3.10
CA GLY A 47 8.52 -12.67 -4.20
C GLY A 47 9.98 -13.12 -4.25
N GLN A 48 10.91 -12.20 -4.04
CA GLN A 48 12.34 -12.51 -3.92
C GLN A 48 12.64 -13.36 -2.68
N ALA A 49 12.03 -13.05 -1.54
CA ALA A 49 12.20 -13.82 -0.31
C ALA A 49 11.67 -15.25 -0.42
N ALA A 50 10.62 -15.46 -1.21
CA ALA A 50 10.05 -16.78 -1.47
C ALA A 50 10.69 -17.53 -2.64
N GLY A 51 11.72 -16.97 -3.27
CA GLY A 51 12.48 -17.64 -4.33
C GLY A 51 11.70 -17.87 -5.62
N LEU A 52 10.66 -17.05 -5.89
CA LEU A 52 9.88 -17.15 -7.11
C LEU A 52 10.69 -16.78 -8.35
N LEU A 53 10.29 -17.35 -9.49
CA LEU A 53 10.83 -16.98 -10.79
C LEU A 53 10.42 -15.54 -11.15
N PRO A 54 11.22 -14.81 -11.97
CA PRO A 54 10.89 -13.45 -12.38
C PRO A 54 9.49 -13.30 -13.02
N ALA A 55 9.05 -14.32 -13.76
CA ALA A 55 7.70 -14.36 -14.34
C ALA A 55 6.59 -14.42 -13.28
N GLU A 56 6.80 -15.17 -12.20
CA GLU A 56 5.82 -15.29 -11.11
C GLU A 56 5.80 -14.04 -10.22
N ILE A 57 6.96 -13.41 -10.02
CA ILE A 57 7.03 -12.09 -9.37
C ILE A 57 6.28 -11.05 -10.19
N GLY A 58 6.44 -11.05 -11.53
CA GLY A 58 5.69 -10.20 -12.43
C GLY A 58 4.17 -10.42 -12.32
N LEU A 59 3.74 -11.67 -12.22
CA LEU A 59 2.34 -12.01 -11.98
C LEU A 59 1.85 -11.49 -10.61
N LEU A 60 2.66 -11.62 -9.57
CA LEU A 60 2.32 -11.14 -8.23
C LEU A 60 2.20 -9.60 -8.18
N ILE A 61 3.07 -8.89 -8.89
CA ILE A 61 3.00 -7.43 -9.06
C ILE A 61 1.73 -7.04 -9.80
N ALA A 62 1.44 -7.69 -10.94
CA ALA A 62 0.24 -7.42 -11.73
C ALA A 62 -1.04 -7.68 -10.92
N ALA A 63 -1.11 -8.80 -10.19
CA ALA A 63 -2.21 -9.13 -9.31
C ALA A 63 -2.37 -8.10 -8.18
N SER A 64 -1.27 -7.64 -7.58
CA SER A 64 -1.29 -6.64 -6.51
C SER A 64 -1.80 -5.29 -7.00
N LEU A 65 -1.35 -4.83 -8.19
CA LEU A 65 -1.84 -3.59 -8.81
C LEU A 65 -3.32 -3.69 -9.18
N PHE A 66 -3.73 -4.84 -9.72
CA PHE A 66 -5.12 -5.07 -10.11
C PHE A 66 -6.07 -5.05 -8.90
N ILE A 67 -5.75 -5.81 -7.85
CA ILE A 67 -6.56 -5.84 -6.62
C ILE A 67 -6.49 -4.51 -5.87
N GLY A 68 -5.34 -3.85 -5.82
CA GLY A 68 -5.19 -2.51 -5.23
C GLY A 68 -6.03 -1.45 -5.95
N GLY A 69 -6.13 -1.52 -7.28
CA GLY A 69 -7.02 -0.68 -8.07
C GLY A 69 -8.49 -0.93 -7.75
N ILE A 70 -8.92 -2.19 -7.68
CA ILE A 70 -10.28 -2.56 -7.28
C ILE A 70 -10.59 -2.08 -5.86
N ALA A 71 -9.67 -2.27 -4.91
CA ALA A 71 -9.83 -1.82 -3.53
C ALA A 71 -9.92 -0.28 -3.45
N THR A 72 -9.14 0.44 -4.24
CA THR A 72 -9.19 1.90 -4.33
C THR A 72 -10.54 2.37 -4.89
N LEU A 73 -11.04 1.73 -5.96
CA LEU A 73 -12.37 2.00 -6.50
C LEU A 73 -13.47 1.71 -5.49
N LEU A 74 -13.40 0.58 -4.79
CA LEU A 74 -14.36 0.21 -3.74
C LEU A 74 -14.39 1.27 -2.61
N GLN A 75 -13.21 1.74 -2.19
CA GLN A 75 -13.08 2.75 -1.13
C GLN A 75 -13.60 4.13 -1.56
N THR A 76 -13.42 4.47 -2.84
CA THR A 76 -13.78 5.77 -3.42
C THR A 76 -15.26 5.84 -3.80
N ILE A 77 -15.82 4.80 -4.42
CA ILE A 77 -17.23 4.75 -4.84
C ILE A 77 -18.15 4.60 -3.63
N GLY A 78 -17.71 3.88 -2.60
CA GLY A 78 -18.45 3.73 -1.34
C GLY A 78 -19.78 2.99 -1.51
N VAL A 79 -19.76 1.67 -1.33
CA VAL A 79 -20.97 0.82 -1.26
C VAL A 79 -21.59 0.97 0.14
N PRO A 80 -22.92 0.86 0.35
CA PRO A 80 -23.47 0.83 1.71
C PRO A 80 -22.72 -0.21 2.57
N PHE A 81 -22.22 0.21 3.74
CA PHE A 81 -21.32 -0.50 4.68
C PHE A 81 -19.83 -0.61 4.33
N PHE A 82 -19.40 -0.32 3.09
CA PHE A 82 -18.00 -0.44 2.67
C PHE A 82 -17.49 0.82 1.94
N GLY A 83 -16.34 1.31 2.36
CA GLY A 83 -15.71 2.49 1.77
C GLY A 83 -16.10 3.79 2.49
N CYS A 84 -15.14 4.71 2.58
CA CYS A 84 -15.31 5.98 3.27
C CYS A 84 -15.71 7.13 2.33
N GLN A 85 -15.94 6.85 1.03
CA GLN A 85 -16.23 7.85 0.00
C GLN A 85 -15.16 8.95 -0.07
N LEU A 86 -13.90 8.57 0.17
CA LEU A 86 -12.75 9.45 0.03
C LEU A 86 -11.78 8.84 -0.99
N PRO A 87 -11.04 9.66 -1.75
CA PRO A 87 -10.03 9.21 -2.70
C PRO A 87 -8.80 8.68 -1.95
N LEU A 88 -8.91 7.46 -1.42
CA LEU A 88 -7.84 6.77 -0.69
C LEU A 88 -7.28 5.63 -1.54
N VAL A 89 -6.04 5.80 -2.01
CA VAL A 89 -5.33 4.73 -2.70
C VAL A 89 -5.03 3.59 -1.75
N GLN A 90 -5.50 2.41 -2.11
CA GLN A 90 -5.23 1.17 -1.41
C GLN A 90 -4.04 0.47 -2.06
N GLY A 91 -3.04 0.17 -1.24
CA GLY A 91 -1.84 -0.56 -1.64
C GLY A 91 -1.54 -1.69 -0.67
N VAL A 92 -0.51 -2.48 -0.99
CA VAL A 92 -0.04 -3.53 -0.09
C VAL A 92 0.73 -2.89 1.07
N SER A 93 0.38 -3.27 2.31
CA SER A 93 1.01 -2.69 3.50
C SER A 93 2.41 -3.24 3.72
N PHE A 94 3.37 -2.35 3.95
CA PHE A 94 4.72 -2.74 4.36
C PHE A 94 4.78 -3.35 5.77
N ALA A 95 3.76 -3.11 6.60
CA ALA A 95 3.73 -3.61 7.98
C ALA A 95 3.74 -5.15 8.05
N SER A 96 3.22 -5.84 7.03
CA SER A 96 3.17 -7.30 6.97
C SER A 96 4.38 -7.93 6.27
N VAL A 97 5.32 -7.15 5.73
CA VAL A 97 6.46 -7.71 4.97
C VAL A 97 7.31 -8.61 5.86
N ALA A 98 7.68 -8.15 7.05
CA ALA A 98 8.52 -8.91 7.97
C ALA A 98 7.86 -10.24 8.39
N THR A 99 6.55 -10.23 8.63
CA THR A 99 5.81 -11.43 9.05
C THR A 99 5.64 -12.41 7.89
N VAL A 100 5.33 -11.93 6.69
CA VAL A 100 5.23 -12.76 5.48
C VAL A 100 6.57 -13.43 5.17
N VAL A 101 7.67 -12.66 5.20
CA VAL A 101 9.02 -13.21 4.97
C VAL A 101 9.36 -14.28 6.01
N ALA A 102 8.99 -14.08 7.29
CA ALA A 102 9.19 -15.08 8.34
C ALA A 102 8.42 -16.39 8.08
N ILE A 103 7.17 -16.32 7.61
CA ILE A 103 6.36 -17.51 7.28
C ILE A 103 6.99 -18.30 6.12
N VAL A 104 7.48 -17.58 5.11
CA VAL A 104 8.16 -18.18 3.96
C VAL A 104 9.43 -18.92 4.38
N THR A 105 10.28 -18.29 5.20
CA THR A 105 11.58 -18.86 5.59
C THR A 105 11.47 -19.99 6.61
N THR A 106 10.37 -20.07 7.36
CA THR A 106 10.10 -21.15 8.33
C THR A 106 9.45 -22.39 7.71
N GLY A 107 9.32 -22.44 6.37
CA GLY A 107 8.90 -23.64 5.64
C GLY A 107 7.42 -23.65 5.23
N GLY A 108 6.68 -22.57 5.42
CA GLY A 108 5.28 -22.50 5.04
C GLY A 108 5.03 -22.37 3.51
N GLY A 109 5.99 -21.84 2.76
CA GLY A 109 5.82 -21.54 1.32
C GLY A 109 4.69 -20.53 1.02
N LEU A 110 4.53 -20.15 -0.25
CA LEU A 110 3.50 -19.18 -0.67
C LEU A 110 2.06 -19.56 -0.31
N PRO A 111 1.61 -20.83 -0.41
CA PRO A 111 0.25 -21.19 -0.06
C PRO A 111 -0.09 -20.91 1.41
N SER A 112 0.87 -21.12 2.33
CA SER A 112 0.66 -20.78 3.74
C SER A 112 0.56 -19.27 3.96
N VAL A 113 1.32 -18.48 3.21
CA VAL A 113 1.26 -17.01 3.28
C VAL A 113 -0.12 -16.54 2.85
N PHE A 114 -0.61 -17.02 1.70
CA PHE A 114 -1.94 -16.63 1.22
C PHE A 114 -3.04 -17.10 2.18
N GLY A 115 -2.96 -18.33 2.70
CA GLY A 115 -3.89 -18.84 3.71
C GLY A 115 -3.87 -18.01 5.00
N ALA A 116 -2.69 -17.68 5.51
CA ALA A 116 -2.52 -16.86 6.70
C ALA A 116 -3.05 -15.43 6.50
N VAL A 117 -2.79 -14.82 5.34
CA VAL A 117 -3.29 -13.48 4.99
C VAL A 117 -4.81 -13.48 4.89
N ILE A 118 -5.42 -14.49 4.23
CA ILE A 118 -6.88 -14.62 4.14
C ILE A 118 -7.49 -14.80 5.54
N ALA A 119 -6.93 -15.69 6.36
CA ALA A 119 -7.41 -15.93 7.72
C ALA A 119 -7.27 -14.68 8.61
N ALA A 120 -6.13 -13.99 8.55
CA ALA A 120 -5.88 -12.75 9.28
C ALA A 120 -6.83 -11.63 8.82
N SER A 121 -7.13 -11.55 7.53
CA SER A 121 -8.04 -10.55 6.97
C SER A 121 -9.49 -10.81 7.38
N ALA A 122 -9.92 -12.07 7.40
CA ALA A 122 -11.24 -12.46 7.89
C ALA A 122 -11.41 -12.17 9.39
N LEU A 123 -10.41 -12.51 10.20
CA LEU A 123 -10.40 -12.18 11.63
C LEU A 123 -10.34 -10.67 11.87
N GLY A 124 -9.50 -9.96 11.11
CA GLY A 124 -9.38 -8.51 11.14
C GLY A 124 -10.70 -7.83 10.81
N PHE A 125 -11.40 -8.29 9.78
CA PHE A 125 -12.73 -7.79 9.42
C PHE A 125 -13.73 -7.97 10.56
N LEU A 126 -13.74 -9.14 11.22
CA LEU A 126 -14.63 -9.42 12.34
C LEU A 126 -14.33 -8.55 13.57
N ILE A 127 -13.05 -8.26 13.85
CA ILE A 127 -12.64 -7.48 15.01
C ILE A 127 -12.65 -5.96 14.77
N THR A 128 -12.73 -5.52 13.50
CA THR A 128 -12.73 -4.11 13.08
C THR A 128 -13.64 -3.19 13.92
N PRO A 129 -14.92 -3.52 14.19
CA PRO A 129 -15.79 -2.60 14.94
C PRO A 129 -15.36 -2.42 16.40
N ILE A 130 -14.73 -3.43 17.00
CA ILE A 130 -14.20 -3.36 18.36
C ILE A 130 -12.89 -2.57 18.35
N PHE A 131 -12.02 -2.86 17.37
CA PHE A 131 -10.72 -2.23 17.25
C PHE A 131 -10.83 -0.72 17.00
N SER A 132 -11.82 -0.27 16.21
CA SER A 132 -12.07 1.16 15.97
C SER A 132 -12.35 1.95 17.25
N GLN A 133 -12.93 1.31 18.28
CA GLN A 133 -13.14 1.93 19.59
C GLN A 133 -11.86 2.02 20.43
N ILE A 134 -10.88 1.15 20.17
CA ILE A 134 -9.61 1.08 20.90
C ILE A 134 -8.59 2.08 20.33
N ILE A 135 -8.66 2.41 19.03
CA ILE A 135 -7.74 3.36 18.37
C ILE A 135 -7.67 4.72 19.10
N LYS A 136 -8.73 5.15 19.79
CA LYS A 136 -8.73 6.38 20.60
C LYS A 136 -7.69 6.39 21.74
N PHE A 137 -7.22 5.23 22.18
CA PHE A 137 -6.19 5.08 23.21
C PHE A 137 -4.76 5.12 22.66
N PHE A 138 -4.59 5.11 21.34
CA PHE A 138 -3.29 5.22 20.70
C PHE A 138 -3.07 6.68 20.26
N PRO A 139 -2.36 7.49 21.04
CA PRO A 139 -2.08 8.88 20.66
C PRO A 139 -1.25 8.92 19.37
N PRO A 140 -1.25 10.06 18.63
CA PRO A 140 -0.51 10.20 17.38
C PRO A 140 0.98 9.82 17.46
N LEU A 141 1.58 9.94 18.65
CA LEU A 141 2.95 9.52 18.91
C LEU A 141 3.17 8.02 18.67
N VAL A 142 2.22 7.15 19.04
CA VAL A 142 2.37 5.70 18.87
C VAL A 142 2.27 5.35 17.38
N THR A 143 1.25 5.87 16.70
CA THR A 143 1.05 5.65 15.27
C THR A 143 2.25 6.15 14.47
N GLY A 144 2.76 7.35 14.78
CA GLY A 144 3.97 7.90 14.15
C GLY A 144 5.20 7.01 14.38
N THR A 145 5.43 6.58 15.63
CA THR A 145 6.57 5.70 15.96
C THR A 145 6.51 4.37 15.21
N VAL A 146 5.31 3.78 15.09
CA VAL A 146 5.11 2.53 14.31
C VAL A 146 5.40 2.76 12.83
N ILE A 147 4.92 3.85 12.23
CA ILE A 147 5.18 4.20 10.83
C ILE A 147 6.69 4.42 10.60
N THR A 148 7.37 5.15 11.49
CA THR A 148 8.83 5.34 11.43
C THR A 148 9.57 4.01 11.53
N THR A 149 9.13 3.13 12.42
CA THR A 149 9.73 1.79 12.58
C THR A 149 9.58 0.97 11.30
N ILE A 150 8.40 0.97 10.67
CA ILE A 150 8.19 0.31 9.38
C ILE A 150 9.17 0.86 8.34
N GLY A 151 9.30 2.18 8.22
CA GLY A 151 10.27 2.81 7.32
C GLY A 151 11.72 2.40 7.59
N LEU A 152 12.15 2.43 8.85
CA LEU A 152 13.51 2.03 9.25
C LEU A 152 13.79 0.55 8.93
N THR A 153 12.82 -0.34 9.12
CA THR A 153 12.99 -1.77 8.80
C THR A 153 13.14 -2.06 7.31
N LEU A 154 12.70 -1.14 6.44
CA LEU A 154 12.84 -1.25 4.98
C LEU A 154 14.11 -0.59 4.45
N MET A 155 14.80 0.22 5.25
CA MET A 155 16.05 0.86 4.85
C MET A 155 17.10 -0.14 4.33
N PRO A 156 17.28 -1.33 4.93
CA PRO A 156 18.20 -2.34 4.38
C PRO A 156 17.77 -2.87 3.02
N VAL A 157 16.47 -2.98 2.76
CA VAL A 157 15.94 -3.42 1.46
C VAL A 157 16.24 -2.36 0.39
N ALA A 158 15.96 -1.10 0.68
CA ALA A 158 16.27 0.01 -0.21
C ALA A 158 17.78 0.11 -0.50
N ALA A 159 18.62 -0.05 0.52
CA ALA A 159 20.08 -0.08 0.35
C ALA A 159 20.53 -1.23 -0.55
N ARG A 160 19.94 -2.43 -0.42
CA ARG A 160 20.25 -3.57 -1.31
C ARG A 160 19.84 -3.30 -2.75
N TRP A 161 18.75 -2.58 -2.99
CA TRP A 161 18.36 -2.16 -4.34
C TRP A 161 19.30 -1.09 -4.90
N ALA A 162 19.68 -0.09 -4.11
CA ALA A 162 20.66 0.93 -4.50
C ALA A 162 22.05 0.32 -4.83
N MET A 163 22.43 -0.77 -4.15
CA MET A 163 23.65 -1.51 -4.44
C MET A 163 23.56 -2.41 -5.70
N GLY A 164 22.42 -2.46 -6.39
CA GLY A 164 22.25 -3.20 -7.65
C GLY A 164 21.32 -4.41 -7.56
N GLY A 165 20.60 -4.60 -6.44
CA GLY A 165 19.49 -5.54 -6.30
C GLY A 165 19.84 -7.04 -6.25
N ASN A 166 21.00 -7.44 -6.78
CA ASN A 166 21.46 -8.83 -6.77
C ASN A 166 22.85 -8.93 -6.13
N SER A 167 22.91 -9.57 -4.96
CA SER A 167 24.16 -9.76 -4.19
C SER A 167 25.15 -10.72 -4.83
N ASN A 168 24.78 -11.42 -5.91
CA ASN A 168 25.66 -12.37 -6.62
C ASN A 168 26.34 -11.76 -7.85
N LEU A 169 26.07 -10.50 -8.19
CA LEU A 169 26.72 -9.81 -9.32
C LEU A 169 28.03 -9.15 -8.85
N PRO A 170 29.12 -9.22 -9.64
CA PRO A 170 30.37 -8.51 -9.35
C PRO A 170 30.21 -6.98 -9.25
N THR A 171 29.12 -6.45 -9.82
CA THR A 171 28.75 -5.03 -9.84
C THR A 171 27.97 -4.59 -8.59
N PHE A 172 27.78 -5.47 -7.60
CA PHE A 172 27.10 -5.14 -6.35
C PHE A 172 27.90 -4.08 -5.57
N GLY A 173 27.29 -2.92 -5.32
CA GLY A 173 27.96 -1.77 -4.72
C GLY A 173 28.82 -0.95 -5.69
N SER A 174 28.69 -1.13 -7.01
CA SER A 174 29.34 -0.26 -8.00
C SER A 174 28.94 1.20 -7.81
N MET A 175 29.93 2.10 -7.91
CA MET A 175 29.70 3.55 -7.84
C MET A 175 28.75 4.05 -8.94
N THR A 176 28.59 3.30 -10.03
CA THR A 176 27.58 3.55 -11.07
C THR A 176 26.16 3.28 -10.59
N ASN A 177 25.92 2.18 -9.86
CA ASN A 177 24.59 1.85 -9.35
C ASN A 177 24.19 2.81 -8.21
N ILE A 178 25.14 3.11 -7.33
CA ILE A 178 24.95 4.08 -6.24
C ILE A 178 24.78 5.51 -6.80
N GLY A 179 25.57 5.87 -7.83
CA GLY A 179 25.45 7.15 -8.52
C GLY A 179 24.12 7.31 -9.26
N LEU A 180 23.62 6.24 -9.91
CA LEU A 180 22.29 6.24 -10.52
C LEU A 180 21.20 6.41 -9.45
N ALA A 181 21.27 5.63 -8.37
CA ALA A 181 20.32 5.71 -7.26
C ALA A 181 20.34 7.06 -6.51
N GLY A 182 21.46 7.78 -6.51
CA GLY A 182 21.56 9.12 -5.94
C GLY A 182 21.04 10.23 -6.85
N PHE A 183 20.94 9.98 -8.16
CA PHE A 183 20.49 10.97 -9.16
C PHE A 183 19.01 10.81 -9.55
N THR A 184 18.44 9.61 -9.35
CA THR A 184 17.02 9.28 -9.59
C THR A 184 16.20 9.37 -8.30
#